data_AF-A0A968CK46-F1
#
_entry.id   AF-A0A968CK46-F1
#
_cell.length_a   1.000
_cell.length_b   1.000
_cell.length_c   1.000
_cell.angle_alpha   90.00
_cell.angle_beta   90.00
_cell.angle_gamma   90.00
#
_symmetry.space_group_name_H-M   'P 1'
#
loop_
_entity.id
_entity.type
_entity.pdbx_description
1 polymer ?
#
loop_
_entity_poly.entity_id
_entity_poly.type
_entity_poly.pdbx_seq_one_letter_code
_entity_poly.pdbx_strand_id
1 'polypeptide(L)' 'KTAQDMGITTLADANRYGLTLVLGGGEVSLLEMTSAYSVFANDGRRNPYTAILRIENKDGKV' A
#
# COMPACT_ATOMS: atom_id res chain seq x y z
N LYS A 1 -5.19 -0.30 -11.97
CA LYS A 1 -5.96 0.86 -11.47
C LYS A 1 -6.45 0.65 -10.05
N THR A 2 -7.52 -0.12 -9.77
CA THR A 2 -8.05 -0.29 -8.40
C THR A 2 -7.01 -0.70 -7.36
N ALA A 3 -6.18 -1.71 -7.67
CA ALA A 3 -5.09 -2.14 -6.78
C ALA A 3 -4.09 -1.00 -6.47
N GLN A 4 -3.78 -0.16 -7.47
CA GLN A 4 -2.89 1.00 -7.32
C GLN A 4 -3.53 2.10 -6.48
N ASP A 5 -4.84 2.34 -6.67
CA ASP A 5 -5.61 3.30 -5.87
C ASP A 5 -5.66 2.87 -4.39
N MET A 6 -5.62 1.56 -4.10
CA MET A 6 -5.50 0.99 -2.76
C MET A 6 -4.08 1.00 -2.19
N GLY A 7 -3.07 1.36 -3.00
CA GLY A 7 -1.68 1.50 -2.56
C GLY A 7 -0.74 0.37 -2.96
N ILE A 8 -1.16 -0.54 -3.83
CA ILE A 8 -0.28 -1.56 -4.42
C ILE A 8 0.49 -0.93 -5.59
N THR A 9 1.75 -0.60 -5.38
CA THR A 9 2.61 0.05 -6.39
C THR A 9 3.45 -0.94 -7.18
N THR A 10 3.70 -2.14 -6.65
CA THR A 10 4.46 -3.20 -7.35
C THR A 10 3.75 -3.76 -8.57
N LEU A 11 2.42 -3.66 -8.63
CA LEU A 11 1.59 -4.05 -9.79
C LEU A 11 1.50 -2.92 -10.83
N ALA A 12 2.65 -2.40 -11.27
CA ALA A 12 2.74 -1.22 -12.14
C ALA A 12 2.54 -1.52 -13.64
N ASP A 13 2.97 -2.69 -14.12
CA ASP A 13 2.99 -3.01 -15.56
C ASP A 13 1.97 -4.09 -15.92
N ALA A 14 0.79 -3.64 -16.36
CA ALA A 14 -0.32 -4.51 -16.73
C ALA A 14 0.04 -5.56 -17.80
N ASN A 15 1.06 -5.31 -18.63
CA ASN A 15 1.48 -6.26 -19.67
C ASN A 15 2.19 -7.51 -19.10
N ARG A 16 2.63 -7.46 -17.83
CA ARG A 16 3.40 -8.54 -17.19
C ARG A 16 2.56 -9.59 -16.46
N TYR A 17 1.30 -9.29 -16.14
CA TYR A 17 0.52 -10.14 -15.20
C TYR A 17 -0.47 -11.08 -15.88
N GLY A 18 -0.90 -10.78 -17.12
CA GLY A 18 -1.83 -11.63 -17.89
C GLY A 18 -3.11 -12.00 -17.13
N LEU A 19 -3.76 -13.11 -17.52
CA LEU A 19 -4.97 -13.61 -16.86
C LEU A 19 -4.71 -14.21 -15.48
N THR A 20 -3.49 -14.67 -15.19
CA THR A 20 -3.14 -15.30 -13.91
C THR A 20 -3.22 -14.33 -12.73
N LEU A 21 -3.24 -13.01 -12.99
CA LEU A 21 -3.43 -11.98 -11.98
C LEU A 21 -4.69 -12.20 -11.14
N VAL A 22 -5.80 -12.68 -11.74
CA VAL A 22 -7.06 -12.92 -11.01
C VAL A 22 -6.96 -14.07 -10.02
N LEU A 23 -5.96 -14.94 -10.19
CA LEU A 23 -5.65 -16.07 -9.30
C LEU A 23 -4.53 -15.71 -8.30
N GLY A 24 -4.07 -14.46 -8.25
CA GLY A 24 -3.00 -14.01 -7.37
C GLY A 24 -1.58 -14.15 -7.95
N GLY A 25 -1.44 -14.27 -9.28
CA GLY A 25 -0.14 -14.38 -9.96
C GLY A 25 0.71 -13.09 -10.02
N GLY A 26 0.45 -12.10 -9.16
CA GLY A 26 1.17 -10.83 -9.10
C GLY A 26 1.87 -10.66 -7.75
N GLU A 27 3.18 -10.42 -7.78
CA GLU A 27 3.97 -10.23 -6.56
C GLU A 27 3.70 -8.86 -5.92
N VAL A 28 3.46 -8.86 -4.61
CA VAL A 28 3.18 -7.66 -3.81
C VAL A 28 3.89 -7.76 -2.47
N SER A 29 4.41 -6.64 -1.97
CA SER A 29 4.99 -6.60 -0.63
C SER A 29 3.92 -6.78 0.46
N LEU A 30 4.27 -7.43 1.57
CA LEU A 30 3.36 -7.58 2.70
C LEU A 30 2.87 -6.22 3.24
N LEU A 31 3.73 -5.22 3.22
CA LEU A 31 3.42 -3.86 3.66
C LEU A 31 2.33 -3.21 2.80
N GLU A 32 2.42 -3.34 1.48
CA GLU A 32 1.38 -2.84 0.57
C GLU A 32 0.09 -3.65 0.67
N MET A 33 0.17 -4.99 0.81
CA MET A 33 -1.04 -5.81 0.97
C MET A 33 -1.80 -5.45 2.24
N THR A 34 -1.11 -5.36 3.38
CA THR A 34 -1.75 -5.00 4.66
C THR A 34 -2.31 -3.58 4.64
N SER A 35 -1.59 -2.62 4.04
CA SER A 35 -2.09 -1.26 3.82
C SER A 35 -3.32 -1.24 2.89
N ALA A 36 -3.31 -1.99 1.79
CA ALA A 36 -4.43 -2.06 0.86
C ALA A 36 -5.69 -2.65 1.52
N TYR A 37 -5.55 -3.69 2.33
CA TYR A 37 -6.68 -4.26 3.07
C TYR A 37 -7.30 -3.27 4.08
N SER A 38 -6.51 -2.35 4.65
CA SER A 38 -7.02 -1.32 5.57
C SER A 38 -8.04 -0.37 4.92
N VAL A 39 -8.00 -0.22 3.59
CA VAL A 39 -8.94 0.62 2.82
C VAL A 39 -10.38 0.12 3.00
N PHE A 40 -10.59 -1.19 3.08
CA PHE A 40 -11.91 -1.76 3.33
C PHE A 40 -12.43 -1.42 4.73
N ALA A 41 -11.55 -1.45 5.74
CA ALA A 41 -11.90 -1.10 7.12
C ALA A 41 -12.14 0.40 7.31
N ASN A 42 -11.67 1.24 6.38
CA ASN A 42 -11.71 2.69 6.46
C ASN A 42 -12.66 3.31 5.41
N ASP A 43 -13.76 2.61 5.08
CA ASP A 43 -14.80 3.08 4.15
C ASP A 43 -14.26 3.54 2.78
N GLY A 44 -13.26 2.83 2.25
CA GLY A 44 -12.63 3.17 0.97
C GLY A 44 -11.59 4.28 1.04
N ARG A 45 -11.27 4.83 2.23
CA ARG A 45 -10.24 5.85 2.40
C ARG A 45 -8.86 5.22 2.61
N ARG A 46 -7.93 5.53 1.71
CA ARG A 46 -6.53 5.13 1.85
C ARG A 46 -5.76 6.10 2.74
N ASN A 47 -5.15 5.56 3.80
CA ASN A 47 -4.14 6.25 4.60
C ASN A 47 -2.77 5.59 4.31
N PRO A 48 -1.77 6.34 3.79
CA PRO A 48 -0.43 5.80 3.58
C PRO A 48 0.18 5.27 4.87
N TYR A 49 0.90 4.14 4.81
CA TYR A 49 1.64 3.64 5.95
C TYR A 49 2.72 4.65 6.38
N THR A 50 2.85 4.87 7.68
CA THR A 50 3.86 5.77 8.26
C THR A 50 4.50 5.08 9.45
N ALA A 51 5.83 4.97 9.43
CA ALA A 51 6.59 4.34 10.50
C ALA A 51 7.00 5.32 11.61
N ILE A 52 7.24 6.58 11.25
CA ILE A 52 7.74 7.62 12.16
C ILE A 52 6.73 8.77 12.18
N LEU A 53 6.13 9.01 13.33
CA LEU A 53 5.12 10.06 13.50
C LEU A 53 5.74 11.40 13.93
N ARG A 54 6.84 11.34 14.68
CA ARG A 54 7.48 12.52 15.27
C ARG A 54 8.96 12.25 15.52
N ILE A 55 9.78 13.25 15.24
CA ILE A 55 11.19 13.30 15.64
C ILE A 55 11.30 14.52 16.53
N GLU A 56 11.97 14.41 17.68
CA GLU A 56 12.20 15.53 18.61
C GLU A 56 13.67 15.49 19.03
N ASN A 57 14.32 16.66 19.09
CA ASN A 57 15.69 16.78 19.55
C ASN A 57 15.76 16.92 21.09
N LYS A 58 16.97 16.89 21.65
CA LYS A 58 17.20 16.99 23.11
C LYS A 58 16.67 18.29 23.75
N ASP A 59 16.48 19.34 22.96
CA ASP A 59 16.04 20.66 23.42
C ASP A 59 14.51 20.83 23.30
N GLY A 60 13.79 19.75 22.98
CA GLY A 60 12.33 19.75 22.86
C GLY A 60 11.81 20.21 21.50
N LYS A 61 12.70 20.43 20.52
CA LYS A 61 12.33 20.90 19.19
C LYS A 61 11.96 19.72 18.29
N VAL A 62 10.73 19.75 17.79
CA VAL A 62 10.18 18.84 16.78
C VAL A 62 10.67 19.22 15.39
#